data_AF-A0A2G9UG23-F1
#
_entry.id   AF-A0A2G9UG23-F1
#
_cell.length_a   1.000
_cell.length_b   1.000
_cell.length_c   1.000
_cell.angle_alpha   90.00
_cell.angle_beta   90.00
_cell.angle_gamma   90.00
#
_symmetry.space_group_name_H-M   'P 1'
#
loop_
_entity.id
_entity.type
_entity.pdbx_description
1 polymer ?
#
loop_
_entity_poly.entity_id
_entity_poly.type
_entity_poly.pdbx_seq_one_letter_code
_entity_poly.pdbx_strand_id
1 'polypeptide(L)'
;MIFDTYEGRHVENGAHAEDEEGLNEAEKAMMAAKKRHEDEENAKLVSYEEMRKKEREAEEEELRMLKEKQERRRIEREQEELEQAEKKRKDEERRKEEEEARRARQEEEKRKKEEEKSKRQQMSGASFVAAQGGRNFIIPTKTEKNDKFGNIVQAKQEMGMTKEQQEEAKKAFMIGIRQSIPEASAISASDLKAKIKELHQRICKLETDKYDLEKRHERQEYDLKELNERSRQVARNATGGKKGDVDGDGRFPPKVQVVSKYDRQIDRRNFKERRQVYENLTRDREQSHFICTVPKTGTQLGLPILPLLRLLSEKIQAFLLVLLHQLGRKTAIRKAKQIKNL
;
A
#
# COMPACT_ATOMS: atom_id res chain seq x y z
N MET A 1 -10.34 -38.05 -18.76
CA MET A 1 -11.46 -37.82 -17.82
C MET A 1 -12.68 -37.54 -18.66
N ILE A 2 -13.72 -38.31 -18.39
CA ILE A 2 -14.88 -38.58 -19.23
C ILE A 2 -15.69 -37.29 -19.38
N PHE A 3 -15.69 -36.72 -20.59
CA PHE A 3 -16.67 -35.71 -21.01
C PHE A 3 -17.84 -36.49 -21.58
N ASP A 4 -18.84 -36.79 -20.75
CA ASP A 4 -20.12 -37.30 -21.22
C ASP A 4 -20.80 -36.17 -22.01
N THR A 5 -20.78 -36.31 -23.32
CA THR A 5 -21.67 -35.67 -24.26
C THR A 5 -23.09 -36.10 -23.92
N TYR A 6 -23.75 -35.34 -23.04
CA TYR A 6 -25.19 -35.47 -22.82
C TYR A 6 -25.88 -34.79 -24.00
N GLU A 7 -26.03 -35.56 -25.09
CA GLU A 7 -26.95 -35.27 -26.17
C GLU A 7 -28.32 -34.96 -25.54
N GLY A 8 -28.71 -33.69 -25.60
CA GLY A 8 -29.99 -33.22 -25.11
C GLY A 8 -31.08 -33.98 -25.84
N ARG A 9 -31.70 -34.94 -25.13
CA ARG A 9 -32.93 -35.59 -25.55
C ARG A 9 -33.98 -34.48 -25.65
N HIS A 10 -34.13 -33.93 -26.86
CA HIS A 10 -35.25 -33.10 -27.25
C HIS A 10 -36.49 -33.98 -27.07
N VAL A 11 -37.13 -33.86 -25.91
CA VAL A 11 -38.49 -34.37 -25.75
C VAL A 11 -39.32 -33.43 -26.60
N GLU A 12 -39.62 -33.86 -27.83
CA GLU A 12 -40.75 -33.33 -28.56
C GLU A 12 -41.96 -33.55 -27.64
N ASN A 13 -42.37 -32.47 -26.97
CA ASN A 13 -43.72 -32.39 -26.45
C ASN A 13 -44.61 -32.43 -27.69
N GLY A 14 -45.02 -33.65 -28.06
CA GLY A 14 -46.08 -33.87 -29.01
C GLY A 14 -47.28 -33.12 -28.47
N ALA A 15 -47.50 -31.92 -29.01
CA ALA A 15 -48.74 -31.21 -28.89
C ALA A 15 -49.77 -32.13 -29.55
N HIS A 16 -50.43 -32.95 -28.72
CA HIS A 16 -51.72 -33.54 -29.05
C HIS A 16 -52.67 -32.37 -29.29
N ALA A 17 -52.68 -31.88 -30.52
CA ALA A 17 -53.79 -31.13 -31.08
C ALA A 17 -54.95 -32.11 -31.21
N GLU A 18 -55.57 -32.46 -30.08
CA GLU A 18 -56.85 -33.17 -30.07
C GLU A 18 -57.93 -32.18 -30.51
N ASP A 19 -58.18 -32.20 -31.82
CA ASP A 19 -59.46 -32.03 -32.49
C ASP A 19 -60.50 -31.15 -31.76
N GLU A 20 -60.46 -29.84 -32.02
CA GLU A 20 -61.46 -28.87 -31.56
C GLU A 20 -62.87 -29.06 -32.18
N GLU A 21 -63.09 -30.05 -33.05
CA GLU A 21 -64.32 -30.16 -33.85
C GLU A 21 -65.41 -31.09 -33.28
N GLY A 22 -65.21 -31.72 -32.10
CA GLY A 22 -66.18 -32.67 -31.53
C GLY A 22 -66.65 -32.43 -30.09
N LEU A 23 -66.08 -31.46 -29.37
CA LEU A 23 -66.31 -31.29 -27.93
C LEU A 23 -67.53 -30.39 -27.64
N ASN A 24 -68.37 -30.84 -26.71
CA ASN A 24 -69.59 -30.13 -26.27
C ASN A 24 -69.22 -28.75 -25.68
N GLU A 25 -70.11 -27.76 -25.76
CA GLU A 25 -69.83 -26.35 -25.39
C GLU A 25 -69.31 -26.22 -23.94
N ALA A 26 -69.78 -27.09 -23.05
CA ALA A 26 -69.33 -27.19 -21.67
C ALA A 26 -67.87 -27.69 -21.51
N GLU A 27 -67.42 -28.60 -22.37
CA GLU A 27 -66.07 -29.17 -22.32
C GLU A 27 -65.02 -28.19 -22.87
N LYS A 28 -65.39 -27.43 -23.92
CA LYS A 28 -64.60 -26.29 -24.40
C LYS A 28 -64.45 -25.19 -23.34
N ALA A 29 -65.51 -24.92 -22.57
CA ALA A 29 -65.45 -23.95 -21.46
C ALA A 29 -64.54 -24.41 -20.31
N MET A 30 -64.53 -25.71 -19.99
CA MET A 30 -63.66 -26.28 -18.95
C MET A 30 -62.18 -26.27 -19.36
N MET A 31 -61.88 -26.59 -20.62
CA MET A 31 -60.53 -26.50 -21.18
C MET A 31 -60.02 -25.06 -21.24
N ALA A 32 -60.88 -24.09 -21.60
CA ALA A 32 -60.52 -22.67 -21.57
C ALA A 32 -60.26 -22.16 -20.15
N ALA A 33 -61.03 -22.62 -19.15
CA ALA A 33 -60.79 -22.29 -17.74
C ALA A 33 -59.47 -22.89 -17.22
N LYS A 34 -59.16 -24.14 -17.57
CA LYS A 34 -57.89 -24.80 -17.24
C LYS A 34 -56.70 -24.08 -17.87
N LYS A 35 -56.80 -23.70 -19.14
CA LYS A 35 -55.77 -22.93 -19.85
C LYS A 35 -55.50 -21.57 -19.20
N ARG A 36 -56.55 -20.84 -18.78
CA ARG A 36 -56.38 -19.58 -18.03
C ARG A 36 -55.65 -19.77 -16.70
N HIS A 37 -55.96 -20.85 -15.98
CA HIS A 37 -55.26 -21.18 -14.74
C HIS A 37 -53.78 -21.50 -14.99
N GLU A 38 -53.48 -22.31 -16.01
CA GLU A 38 -52.11 -22.63 -16.42
C GLU A 38 -51.33 -21.39 -16.87
N ASP A 39 -51.96 -20.49 -17.63
CA ASP A 39 -51.35 -19.22 -18.07
C ASP A 39 -51.07 -18.29 -16.86
N GLU A 40 -51.96 -18.24 -15.87
CA GLU A 40 -51.75 -17.49 -14.63
C GLU A 40 -50.63 -18.08 -13.76
N GLU A 41 -50.50 -19.40 -13.68
CA GLU A 41 -49.40 -20.07 -12.99
C GLU A 41 -48.07 -19.86 -13.71
N ASN A 42 -48.06 -19.95 -15.05
CA ASN A 42 -46.89 -19.66 -15.87
C ASN A 42 -46.45 -18.20 -15.73
N ALA A 43 -47.39 -17.24 -15.69
CA ALA A 43 -47.07 -15.83 -15.46
C ALA A 43 -46.46 -15.59 -14.06
N LYS A 44 -46.92 -16.33 -13.04
CA LYS A 44 -46.31 -16.30 -11.68
C LYS A 44 -44.90 -16.90 -11.68
N LEU A 45 -44.66 -17.98 -12.41
CA LEU A 45 -43.33 -18.58 -12.55
C LEU A 45 -42.36 -17.63 -13.27
N VAL A 46 -42.77 -17.03 -14.39
CA VAL A 46 -41.93 -16.08 -15.15
C VAL A 46 -41.60 -14.85 -14.31
N SER A 47 -42.58 -14.28 -13.61
CA SER A 47 -42.31 -13.14 -12.72
C SER A 47 -41.38 -13.50 -11.55
N TYR A 48 -41.44 -14.72 -11.02
CA TYR A 48 -40.50 -15.21 -10.01
C TYR A 48 -39.08 -15.39 -10.58
N GLU A 49 -38.95 -15.94 -11.78
CA GLU A 49 -37.66 -16.10 -12.47
C GLU A 49 -37.02 -14.75 -12.81
N GLU A 50 -37.81 -13.77 -13.26
CA GLU A 50 -37.35 -12.41 -13.52
C GLU A 50 -36.85 -11.73 -12.25
N MET A 51 -37.54 -11.92 -11.11
CA MET A 51 -37.09 -11.39 -9.81
C MET A 51 -35.76 -12.03 -9.39
N ARG A 52 -35.59 -13.35 -9.56
CA ARG A 52 -34.33 -14.05 -9.27
C ARG A 52 -33.20 -13.68 -10.23
N LYS A 53 -33.52 -13.31 -11.46
CA LYS A 53 -32.55 -12.80 -12.43
C LYS A 53 -32.09 -11.39 -12.03
N LYS A 54 -33.01 -10.51 -11.66
CA LYS A 54 -32.71 -9.15 -11.17
C LYS A 54 -31.89 -9.17 -9.89
N GLU A 55 -32.18 -10.09 -8.96
CA GLU A 55 -31.41 -10.27 -7.71
C GLU A 55 -29.95 -10.65 -8.02
N ARG A 56 -29.73 -11.64 -8.90
CA ARG A 56 -28.39 -12.04 -9.34
C ARG A 56 -27.66 -10.92 -10.09
N GLU A 57 -28.35 -10.22 -10.99
CA GLU A 57 -27.77 -9.12 -11.76
C GLU A 57 -27.34 -7.96 -10.84
N ALA A 58 -28.14 -7.63 -9.83
CA ALA A 58 -27.78 -6.63 -8.82
C ALA A 58 -26.57 -7.06 -7.98
N GLU A 59 -26.52 -8.31 -7.52
CA GLU A 59 -25.37 -8.86 -6.79
C GLU A 59 -24.09 -8.86 -7.65
N GLU A 60 -24.20 -9.26 -8.92
CA GLU A 60 -23.10 -9.25 -9.88
C GLU A 60 -22.60 -7.82 -10.17
N GLU A 61 -23.50 -6.85 -10.30
CA GLU A 61 -23.17 -5.45 -10.53
C GLU A 61 -22.47 -4.83 -9.30
N GLU A 62 -22.95 -5.10 -8.08
CA GLU A 62 -22.30 -4.67 -6.85
C GLU A 62 -20.88 -5.27 -6.72
N LEU A 63 -20.72 -6.56 -7.04
CA LEU A 63 -19.41 -7.21 -7.06
C LEU A 63 -18.49 -6.61 -8.13
N ARG A 64 -19.02 -6.26 -9.31
CA ARG A 64 -18.26 -5.60 -10.38
C ARG A 64 -17.78 -4.23 -9.94
N MET A 65 -18.66 -3.41 -9.36
CA MET A 65 -18.34 -2.08 -8.83
C MET A 65 -17.30 -2.15 -7.72
N LEU A 66 -17.38 -3.16 -6.85
CA LEU A 66 -16.39 -3.35 -5.78
C LEU A 66 -15.02 -3.76 -6.35
N LYS A 67 -14.98 -4.65 -7.34
CA LYS A 67 -13.74 -5.05 -8.03
C LYS A 67 -13.12 -3.87 -8.79
N GLU A 68 -13.91 -3.10 -9.51
CA GLU A 68 -13.46 -1.91 -10.22
C GLU A 68 -12.88 -0.87 -9.26
N LYS A 69 -13.51 -0.65 -8.10
CA LYS A 69 -12.98 0.25 -7.06
C LYS A 69 -11.67 -0.25 -6.45
N GLN A 70 -11.49 -1.56 -6.32
CA GLN A 70 -10.23 -2.15 -5.85
C GLN A 70 -9.13 -2.00 -6.90
N GLU A 71 -9.45 -2.25 -8.16
CA GLU A 71 -8.51 -2.12 -9.27
C GLU A 71 -8.12 -0.65 -9.47
N ARG A 72 -9.07 0.29 -9.37
CA ARG A 72 -8.75 1.73 -9.40
C ARG A 72 -7.76 2.12 -8.31
N ARG A 73 -7.94 1.63 -7.08
CA ARG A 73 -6.99 1.87 -5.97
C ARG A 73 -5.65 1.18 -6.18
N ARG A 74 -5.58 0.11 -6.98
CA ARG A 74 -4.33 -0.56 -7.33
C ARG A 74 -3.58 0.25 -8.37
N ILE A 75 -4.28 0.67 -9.44
CA ILE A 75 -3.74 1.52 -10.50
C ILE A 75 -3.26 2.86 -9.93
N GLU A 76 -4.02 3.49 -9.03
CA GLU A 76 -3.63 4.75 -8.38
C GLU A 76 -2.34 4.59 -7.56
N ARG A 77 -2.19 3.49 -6.80
CA ARG A 77 -0.94 3.19 -6.07
C ARG A 77 0.23 2.91 -7.00
N GLU A 78 -0.01 2.22 -8.11
CA GLU A 78 1.02 1.91 -9.11
C GLU A 78 1.47 3.17 -9.85
N GLN A 79 0.54 4.08 -10.19
CA GLN A 79 0.85 5.39 -10.76
C GLN A 79 1.67 6.25 -9.79
N GLU A 80 1.28 6.31 -8.52
CA GLU A 80 2.05 7.02 -7.50
C GLU A 80 3.47 6.43 -7.31
N GLU A 81 3.61 5.10 -7.35
CA GLU A 81 4.91 4.44 -7.27
C GLU A 81 5.78 4.73 -8.50
N LEU A 82 5.21 4.71 -9.70
CA LEU A 82 5.89 5.07 -10.94
C LEU A 82 6.35 6.54 -10.94
N GLU A 83 5.50 7.48 -10.53
CA GLU A 83 5.85 8.90 -10.41
C GLU A 83 6.96 9.12 -9.36
N GLN A 84 6.88 8.43 -8.22
CA GLN A 84 7.93 8.49 -7.20
C GLN A 84 9.25 7.86 -7.68
N ALA A 85 9.19 6.77 -8.44
CA ALA A 85 10.37 6.15 -9.05
C ALA A 85 11.01 7.05 -10.13
N GLU A 86 10.20 7.68 -10.99
CA GLU A 86 10.70 8.62 -11.99
C GLU A 86 11.34 9.85 -11.34
N LYS A 87 10.72 10.40 -10.28
CA LYS A 87 11.29 11.50 -9.50
C LYS A 87 12.63 11.12 -8.87
N LYS A 88 12.72 9.92 -8.28
CA LYS A 88 13.99 9.39 -7.74
C LYS A 88 15.06 9.24 -8.83
N ARG A 89 14.68 8.76 -10.02
CA ARG A 89 15.60 8.62 -11.15
C ARG A 89 16.13 9.97 -11.61
N LYS A 90 15.26 10.98 -11.76
CA LYS A 90 15.64 12.35 -12.12
C LYS A 90 16.53 13.01 -11.04
N ASP A 91 16.25 12.79 -9.76
CA ASP A 91 17.09 13.30 -8.67
C ASP A 91 18.46 12.59 -8.62
N GLU A 92 18.54 11.30 -8.93
CA GLU A 92 19.80 10.55 -9.04
C GLU A 92 20.62 11.00 -10.27
N GLU A 93 19.97 11.21 -11.41
CA GLU A 93 20.58 11.72 -12.64
C GLU A 93 21.15 13.13 -12.43
N ARG A 94 20.38 14.03 -11.79
CA ARG A 94 20.89 15.36 -11.39
C ARG A 94 22.09 15.28 -10.44
N ARG A 95 22.09 14.35 -9.48
CA ARG A 95 23.25 14.16 -8.59
C ARG A 95 24.48 13.65 -9.35
N LYS A 96 24.30 12.73 -10.30
CA LYS A 96 25.39 12.24 -11.16
C LYS A 96 25.96 13.35 -12.03
N GLU A 97 25.11 14.18 -12.65
CA GLU A 97 25.54 15.35 -13.43
C GLU A 97 26.27 16.38 -12.55
N GLU A 98 25.80 16.65 -11.33
CA GLU A 98 26.48 17.55 -10.39
C GLU A 98 27.84 16.98 -9.93
N GLU A 99 27.96 15.67 -9.72
CA GLU A 99 29.22 15.00 -9.38
C GLU A 99 30.21 14.95 -10.54
N GLU A 100 29.73 14.67 -11.76
CA GLU A 100 30.52 14.69 -12.98
C GLU A 100 30.99 16.11 -13.32
N ALA A 101 30.13 17.13 -13.18
CA ALA A 101 30.52 18.53 -13.32
C ALA A 101 31.54 18.96 -12.27
N ARG A 102 31.42 18.48 -11.01
CA ARG A 102 32.43 18.73 -9.96
C ARG A 102 33.76 18.04 -10.29
N ARG A 103 33.72 16.81 -10.82
CA ARG A 103 34.91 16.07 -11.25
C ARG A 103 35.60 16.73 -12.45
N ALA A 104 34.83 17.18 -13.45
CA ALA A 104 35.33 17.90 -14.62
C ALA A 104 36.00 19.23 -14.22
N ARG A 105 35.40 20.00 -13.29
CA ARG A 105 36.02 21.23 -12.77
C ARG A 105 37.35 20.96 -12.05
N GLN A 106 37.43 19.88 -11.28
CA GLN A 106 38.68 19.50 -10.61
C GLN A 106 39.76 19.03 -11.59
N GLU A 107 39.37 18.36 -12.67
CA GLU A 107 40.29 17.92 -13.72
C GLU A 107 40.80 19.10 -14.56
N GLU A 108 39.93 20.07 -14.89
CA GLU A 108 40.31 21.29 -15.59
C GLU A 108 41.23 22.18 -14.74
N GLU A 109 40.96 22.33 -13.44
CA GLU A 109 41.84 23.06 -12.51
C GLU A 109 43.20 22.37 -12.35
N LYS A 110 43.23 21.04 -12.27
CA LYS A 110 44.47 20.26 -12.26
C LYS A 110 45.25 20.42 -13.57
N ARG A 111 44.59 20.35 -14.73
CA ARG A 111 45.22 20.54 -16.04
C ARG A 111 45.81 21.94 -16.16
N LYS A 112 45.10 22.97 -15.72
CA LYS A 112 45.59 24.35 -15.69
C LYS A 112 46.80 24.53 -14.76
N LYS A 113 46.79 23.87 -13.61
CA LYS A 113 47.91 23.88 -12.65
C LYS A 113 49.14 23.11 -13.16
N GLU A 114 48.94 22.04 -13.94
CA GLU A 114 50.01 21.30 -14.60
C GLU A 114 50.58 22.07 -15.80
N GLU A 115 49.75 22.73 -16.59
CA GLU A 115 50.18 23.65 -17.65
C GLU A 115 50.97 24.84 -17.08
N GLU A 116 50.53 25.43 -15.96
CA GLU A 116 51.24 26.52 -15.27
C GLU A 116 52.57 26.04 -14.64
N LYS A 117 52.59 24.85 -14.02
CA LYS A 117 53.83 24.23 -13.50
C LYS A 117 54.79 23.86 -14.61
N SER A 118 54.31 23.31 -15.72
CA SER A 118 55.12 22.97 -16.90
C SER A 118 55.73 24.25 -17.49
N LYS A 119 54.93 25.32 -17.64
CA LYS A 119 55.41 26.63 -18.09
C LYS A 119 56.42 27.25 -17.11
N ARG A 120 56.21 27.10 -15.79
CA ARG A 120 57.15 27.55 -14.76
C ARG A 120 58.44 26.72 -14.75
N GLN A 121 58.36 25.41 -14.97
CA GLN A 121 59.52 24.52 -15.06
C GLN A 121 60.33 24.80 -16.34
N GLN A 122 59.66 25.13 -17.44
CA GLN A 122 60.31 25.56 -18.68
C GLN A 122 61.02 26.92 -18.54
N MET A 123 60.51 27.81 -17.68
CA MET A 123 61.14 29.11 -17.35
C MET A 123 62.14 29.06 -16.17
N SER A 124 62.20 27.95 -15.43
CA SER A 124 63.05 27.75 -14.24
C SER A 124 64.21 26.78 -14.50
N GLY A 125 64.46 26.41 -15.76
CA GLY A 125 65.64 25.62 -16.18
C GLY A 125 66.99 26.31 -16.01
N ALA A 126 67.03 27.50 -15.37
CA ALA A 126 68.26 28.15 -14.95
C ALA A 126 68.20 28.46 -13.44
N SER A 127 69.09 27.81 -12.70
CA SER A 127 69.55 28.14 -11.34
C SER A 127 68.86 27.46 -10.13
N PHE A 128 69.65 26.54 -9.55
CA PHE A 128 70.02 26.44 -8.13
C PHE A 128 69.31 25.47 -7.16
N VAL A 129 70.07 24.40 -6.86
CA VAL A 129 70.45 23.76 -5.57
C VAL A 129 69.74 24.17 -4.26
N ALA A 130 69.43 23.13 -3.46
CA ALA A 130 69.50 23.01 -1.99
C ALA A 130 68.21 22.93 -1.14
N ALA A 131 68.32 21.98 -0.19
CA ALA A 131 67.84 21.98 1.20
C ALA A 131 66.41 21.52 1.54
N GLN A 132 66.39 20.29 2.09
CA GLN A 132 65.82 19.88 3.38
C GLN A 132 64.57 20.59 3.95
N GLY A 133 63.60 19.76 4.35
CA GLY A 133 62.98 19.88 5.69
C GLY A 133 61.47 20.14 5.72
N GLY A 134 60.78 19.36 6.55
CA GLY A 134 59.53 19.80 7.19
C GLY A 134 58.24 19.17 6.67
N ARG A 135 57.85 18.07 7.31
CA ARG A 135 56.47 17.55 7.30
C ARG A 135 55.57 18.57 7.98
N ASN A 136 54.46 18.98 7.37
CA ASN A 136 53.40 19.77 8.03
C ASN A 136 52.02 19.22 7.64
N PHE A 137 51.45 18.38 8.50
CA PHE A 137 50.08 17.88 8.38
C PHE A 137 49.13 18.95 8.91
N ILE A 138 48.24 19.47 8.05
CA ILE A 138 47.09 20.28 8.46
C ILE A 138 45.89 19.34 8.57
N ILE A 139 45.37 19.19 9.79
CA ILE A 139 44.12 18.48 10.09
C ILE A 139 42.97 19.48 9.95
N PRO A 140 42.08 19.39 8.94
CA PRO A 140 40.85 20.16 8.95
C PRO A 140 39.87 19.59 9.98
N THR A 141 39.44 20.50 10.85
CA THR A 141 38.51 20.30 11.95
C THR A 141 37.10 19.96 11.47
N LYS A 142 36.51 18.95 12.14
CA LYS A 142 35.12 18.50 12.13
C LYS A 142 34.06 19.56 11.77
N THR A 143 33.44 19.39 10.61
CA THR A 143 32.02 19.74 10.36
C THR A 143 31.19 18.46 10.36
N GLU A 144 31.09 17.83 11.53
CA GLU A 144 30.21 16.68 11.74
C GLU A 144 28.77 17.18 11.96
N LYS A 145 27.86 16.87 11.02
CA LYS A 145 26.54 16.27 11.32
C LYS A 145 25.62 16.06 10.10
N ASN A 146 25.90 16.62 8.92
CA ASN A 146 25.03 16.42 7.74
C ASN A 146 25.57 15.39 6.71
N ASP A 147 26.89 15.30 6.54
CA ASP A 147 27.50 14.40 5.54
C ASP A 147 27.52 12.91 5.93
N LYS A 148 27.12 12.56 7.16
CA LYS A 148 27.16 11.17 7.62
C LYS A 148 26.19 10.28 6.84
N PHE A 149 25.05 10.81 6.40
CA PHE A 149 24.09 10.03 5.60
C PHE A 149 24.50 9.90 4.12
N GLY A 150 25.13 10.94 3.55
CA GLY A 150 25.70 10.88 2.19
C GLY A 150 26.89 9.92 2.12
N ASN A 151 27.81 10.01 3.09
CA ASN A 151 28.97 9.13 3.20
C ASN A 151 28.59 7.67 3.47
N ILE A 152 27.48 7.38 4.17
CA ILE A 152 27.02 6.00 4.38
C ILE A 152 26.43 5.39 3.10
N VAL A 153 25.67 6.15 2.32
CA VAL A 153 25.12 5.66 1.04
C VAL A 153 26.24 5.49 0.01
N GLN A 154 27.15 6.47 -0.07
CA GLN A 154 28.32 6.40 -0.94
C GLN A 154 29.28 5.28 -0.50
N ALA A 155 29.58 5.13 0.80
CA ALA A 155 30.39 4.01 1.29
C ALA A 155 29.70 2.65 1.09
N LYS A 156 28.38 2.56 1.21
CA LYS A 156 27.64 1.30 0.92
C LYS A 156 27.66 0.96 -0.58
N GLN A 157 27.71 1.98 -1.43
CA GLN A 157 27.82 1.85 -2.89
C GLN A 157 29.27 1.62 -3.36
N GLU A 158 30.26 2.09 -2.61
CA GLU A 158 31.70 1.84 -2.83
C GLU A 158 32.18 0.52 -2.20
N MET A 159 31.49 0.00 -1.18
CA MET A 159 31.86 -1.25 -0.47
C MET A 159 31.17 -2.50 -1.02
N GLY A 160 30.18 -2.35 -1.90
CA GLY A 160 29.58 -3.46 -2.66
C GLY A 160 29.93 -3.30 -4.14
N MET A 161 30.40 -4.36 -4.79
CA MET A 161 30.45 -4.37 -6.26
C MET A 161 29.10 -3.89 -6.79
N THR A 162 29.09 -2.88 -7.66
CA THR A 162 27.84 -2.38 -8.25
C THR A 162 27.14 -3.53 -8.98
N LYS A 163 25.81 -3.48 -9.09
CA LYS A 163 25.05 -4.56 -9.75
C LYS A 163 25.61 -4.87 -11.15
N GLU A 164 26.00 -3.84 -11.87
CA GLU A 164 26.64 -3.94 -13.18
C GLU A 164 28.03 -4.60 -13.12
N GLN A 165 28.88 -4.22 -12.15
CA GLN A 165 30.17 -4.88 -11.92
C GLN A 165 30.02 -6.36 -11.56
N GLN A 166 28.98 -6.73 -10.80
CA GLN A 166 28.70 -8.13 -10.48
C GLN A 166 28.26 -8.92 -11.73
N GLU A 167 27.42 -8.32 -12.58
CA GLU A 167 27.00 -8.94 -13.84
C GLU A 167 28.16 -9.07 -14.82
N GLU A 168 29.04 -8.07 -14.90
CA GLU A 168 30.26 -8.12 -15.70
C GLU A 168 31.24 -9.17 -15.16
N ALA A 169 31.45 -9.25 -13.85
CA ALA A 169 32.26 -10.31 -13.22
C ALA A 169 31.68 -11.71 -13.51
N LYS A 170 30.35 -11.88 -13.46
CA LYS A 170 29.69 -13.14 -13.85
C LYS A 170 29.92 -13.45 -15.33
N LYS A 171 29.74 -12.46 -16.23
CA LYS A 171 29.98 -12.63 -17.67
C LYS A 171 31.43 -13.00 -17.95
N ALA A 172 32.39 -12.30 -17.35
CA ALA A 172 33.82 -12.57 -17.47
C ALA A 172 34.16 -13.99 -16.98
N PHE A 173 33.61 -14.40 -15.83
CA PHE A 173 33.77 -15.75 -15.31
C PHE A 173 33.21 -16.82 -16.27
N MET A 174 32.02 -16.59 -16.84
CA MET A 174 31.43 -17.51 -17.82
C MET A 174 32.27 -17.61 -19.11
N ILE A 175 32.86 -16.50 -19.57
CA ILE A 175 33.80 -16.50 -20.69
C ILE A 175 35.06 -17.30 -20.33
N GLY A 176 35.62 -17.10 -19.14
CA GLY A 176 36.77 -17.87 -18.66
C GLY A 176 36.50 -19.37 -18.58
N ILE A 177 35.30 -19.79 -18.15
CA ILE A 177 34.90 -21.21 -18.19
C ILE A 177 34.91 -21.73 -19.63
N ARG A 178 34.30 -21.00 -20.57
CA ARG A 178 34.26 -21.40 -21.98
C ARG A 178 35.66 -21.52 -22.58
N GLN A 179 36.54 -20.56 -22.29
CA GLN A 179 37.93 -20.60 -22.74
C GLN A 179 38.73 -21.75 -22.11
N SER A 180 38.38 -22.20 -20.90
CA SER A 180 39.02 -23.34 -20.26
C SER A 180 38.66 -24.70 -20.88
N ILE A 181 37.60 -24.75 -21.71
CA ILE A 181 37.18 -25.95 -22.43
C ILE A 181 37.77 -25.85 -23.84
N PRO A 182 38.78 -26.67 -24.19
CA PRO A 182 39.36 -26.63 -25.53
C PRO A 182 38.32 -27.05 -26.57
N GLU A 183 38.36 -26.44 -27.76
CA GLU A 183 37.53 -26.86 -28.88
C GLU A 183 37.85 -28.30 -29.30
N ALA A 184 36.83 -29.07 -29.64
CA ALA A 184 36.98 -30.50 -29.98
C ALA A 184 37.90 -30.75 -31.20
N SER A 185 38.05 -29.76 -32.09
CA SER A 185 38.93 -29.79 -33.26
C SER A 185 40.42 -29.69 -32.92
N ALA A 186 40.76 -29.14 -31.75
CA ALA A 186 42.14 -28.91 -31.31
C ALA A 186 42.72 -30.08 -30.49
N ILE A 187 41.89 -31.07 -30.14
CA ILE A 187 42.27 -32.22 -29.31
C ILE A 187 42.53 -33.43 -30.21
N SER A 188 43.65 -34.12 -29.98
CA SER A 188 43.96 -35.35 -30.71
C SER A 188 42.94 -36.46 -30.39
N ALA A 189 42.71 -37.39 -31.33
CA ALA A 189 41.74 -38.47 -31.15
C ALA A 189 42.08 -39.43 -29.99
N SER A 190 43.37 -39.57 -29.62
CA SER A 190 43.80 -40.35 -28.47
C SER A 190 43.49 -39.67 -27.13
N ASP A 191 43.62 -38.34 -27.07
CA ASP A 191 43.50 -37.58 -25.83
C ASP A 191 42.06 -37.17 -25.52
N LEU A 192 41.17 -37.24 -26.52
CA LEU A 192 39.74 -36.93 -26.38
C LEU A 192 39.08 -37.72 -25.22
N LYS A 193 39.38 -39.02 -25.12
CA LYS A 193 38.84 -39.89 -24.05
C LYS A 193 39.30 -39.44 -22.66
N ALA A 194 40.54 -38.99 -22.53
CA ALA A 194 41.08 -38.48 -21.26
C ALA A 194 40.41 -37.15 -20.89
N LYS A 195 40.24 -36.24 -21.85
CA LYS A 195 39.60 -34.95 -21.60
C LYS A 195 38.12 -35.07 -21.23
N ILE A 196 37.39 -35.99 -21.85
CA ILE A 196 36.00 -36.29 -21.48
C ILE A 196 35.91 -36.73 -20.01
N LYS A 197 36.81 -37.62 -19.57
CA LYS A 197 36.86 -38.07 -18.17
C LYS A 197 37.19 -36.91 -17.21
N GLU A 198 38.14 -36.05 -17.57
CA GLU A 198 38.48 -34.86 -16.77
C GLU A 198 37.30 -33.90 -16.63
N LEU A 199 36.63 -33.57 -17.74
CA LEU A 199 35.45 -32.69 -17.72
C LEU A 199 34.31 -33.31 -16.93
N HIS A 200 34.08 -34.62 -17.07
CA HIS A 200 33.07 -35.32 -16.28
C HIS A 200 33.36 -35.26 -14.78
N GLN A 201 34.60 -35.53 -14.36
CA GLN A 201 35.00 -35.39 -12.96
C GLN A 201 34.87 -33.95 -12.45
N ARG A 202 35.19 -32.95 -13.29
CA ARG A 202 35.00 -31.54 -12.97
C ARG A 202 33.52 -31.19 -12.76
N ILE A 203 32.63 -31.71 -13.61
CA ILE A 203 31.18 -31.52 -13.47
C ILE A 203 30.67 -32.14 -12.16
N CYS A 204 31.06 -33.37 -11.84
CA CYS A 204 30.65 -34.01 -10.57
C CYS A 204 31.07 -33.21 -9.33
N LYS A 205 32.29 -32.66 -9.33
CA LYS A 205 32.77 -31.78 -8.25
C LYS A 205 31.93 -30.49 -8.16
N LEU A 206 31.71 -29.82 -9.29
CA LEU A 206 30.90 -28.59 -9.32
C LEU A 206 29.45 -28.80 -8.87
N GLU A 207 28.84 -29.94 -9.20
CA GLU A 207 27.50 -30.29 -8.71
C GLU A 207 27.48 -30.51 -7.19
N THR A 208 28.53 -31.13 -6.65
CA THR A 208 28.66 -31.31 -5.19
C THR A 208 28.83 -29.96 -4.49
N ASP A 209 29.71 -29.11 -5.00
CA ASP A 209 29.95 -27.76 -4.46
C ASP A 209 28.69 -26.89 -4.55
N LYS A 210 27.91 -27.02 -5.63
CA LYS A 210 26.63 -26.34 -5.81
C LYS A 210 25.64 -26.74 -4.72
N TYR A 211 25.48 -28.04 -4.45
CA TYR A 211 24.59 -28.53 -3.39
C TYR A 211 24.97 -27.95 -2.02
N ASP A 212 26.26 -27.94 -1.68
CA ASP A 212 26.74 -27.41 -0.40
C ASP A 212 26.51 -25.90 -0.27
N LEU A 213 26.72 -25.15 -1.36
CA LEU A 213 26.46 -23.72 -1.43
C LEU A 213 24.98 -23.40 -1.32
N GLU A 214 24.11 -24.14 -2.02
CA GLU A 214 22.66 -23.98 -1.94
C GLU A 214 22.16 -24.27 -0.51
N LYS A 215 22.65 -25.33 0.13
CA LYS A 215 22.30 -25.65 1.52
C LYS A 215 22.80 -24.59 2.51
N ARG A 216 23.97 -24.00 2.28
CA ARG A 216 24.47 -22.88 3.09
C ARG A 216 23.62 -21.62 2.87
N HIS A 217 23.27 -21.32 1.63
CA HIS A 217 22.43 -20.17 1.29
C HIS A 217 21.04 -20.30 1.92
N GLU A 218 20.42 -21.48 1.83
CA GLU A 218 19.14 -21.77 2.47
C GLU A 218 19.17 -21.49 3.99
N ARG A 219 20.22 -21.95 4.69
CA ARG A 219 20.41 -21.63 6.13
C ARG A 219 20.51 -20.13 6.39
N GLN A 220 21.29 -19.41 5.59
CA GLN A 220 21.43 -17.95 5.72
C GLN A 220 20.11 -17.22 5.47
N GLU A 221 19.28 -17.68 4.54
CA GLU A 221 17.96 -17.12 4.33
C GLU A 221 17.04 -17.32 5.54
N TYR A 222 17.09 -18.50 6.19
CA TYR A 222 16.34 -18.74 7.42
C TYR A 222 16.78 -17.78 8.52
N ASP A 223 18.09 -17.63 8.74
CA ASP A 223 18.63 -16.70 9.74
C ASP A 223 18.20 -15.25 9.46
N LEU A 224 18.22 -14.81 8.20
CA LEU A 224 17.75 -13.48 7.80
C LEU A 224 16.25 -13.28 8.00
N LYS A 225 15.44 -14.30 7.69
CA LYS A 225 13.98 -14.29 7.92
C LYS A 225 13.69 -14.19 9.41
N GLU A 226 14.38 -14.95 10.24
CA GLU A 226 14.22 -14.93 11.70
C GLU A 226 14.65 -13.57 12.29
N LEU A 227 15.79 -13.02 11.87
CA LEU A 227 16.27 -11.72 12.33
C LEU A 227 15.30 -10.59 11.96
N ASN A 228 14.75 -10.63 10.75
CA ASN A 228 13.75 -9.66 10.31
C ASN A 228 12.46 -9.77 11.13
N GLU A 229 12.00 -10.97 11.45
CA GLU A 229 10.81 -11.16 12.29
C GLU A 229 11.05 -10.70 13.74
N ARG A 230 12.21 -11.03 14.32
CA ARG A 230 12.61 -10.49 15.65
C ARG A 230 12.66 -8.96 15.63
N SER A 231 13.23 -8.35 14.58
CA SER A 231 13.26 -6.90 14.42
C SER A 231 11.85 -6.29 14.34
N ARG A 232 10.93 -6.90 13.58
CA ARG A 232 9.52 -6.48 13.54
C ARG A 232 8.83 -6.60 14.89
N GLN A 233 9.08 -7.67 15.64
CA GLN A 233 8.54 -7.85 16.99
C GLN A 233 9.08 -6.79 17.96
N VAL A 234 10.38 -6.50 17.92
CA VAL A 234 10.97 -5.41 18.71
C VAL A 234 10.35 -4.06 18.36
N ALA A 235 10.17 -3.75 17.06
CA ALA A 235 9.52 -2.52 16.63
C ALA A 235 8.06 -2.44 17.09
N ARG A 236 7.30 -3.54 16.99
CA ARG A 236 5.93 -3.63 17.51
C ARG A 236 5.87 -3.46 19.02
N ASN A 237 6.77 -4.09 19.78
CA ASN A 237 6.80 -3.99 21.24
C ASN A 237 7.28 -2.61 21.72
N ALA A 238 8.21 -1.99 21.00
CA ALA A 238 8.65 -0.61 21.26
C ALA A 238 7.52 0.40 21.04
N THR A 239 6.64 0.16 20.07
CA THR A 239 5.52 1.05 19.75
C THR A 239 4.24 0.68 20.53
N GLY A 240 4.06 -0.60 20.87
CA GLY A 240 2.90 -1.21 21.54
C GLY A 240 2.85 -1.03 23.05
N GLY A 241 3.83 -0.32 23.64
CA GLY A 241 3.71 0.22 25.00
C GLY A 241 2.69 1.36 25.11
N LYS A 242 2.25 1.95 24.00
CA LYS A 242 1.05 2.79 23.96
C LYS A 242 -0.14 1.92 23.58
N LYS A 243 -0.99 1.62 24.56
CA LYS A 243 -2.34 1.08 24.34
C LYS A 243 -3.14 2.06 23.46
N GLY A 244 -3.01 1.92 22.15
CA GLY A 244 -4.00 2.34 21.17
C GLY A 244 -4.65 1.07 20.65
N ASP A 245 -5.96 0.95 20.83
CA ASP A 245 -6.78 -0.19 20.41
C ASP A 245 -6.36 -0.77 19.04
N VAL A 246 -6.08 -2.07 19.03
CA VAL A 246 -5.86 -2.89 17.83
C VAL A 246 -7.22 -3.15 17.17
N ASP A 247 -7.91 -2.12 16.71
CA ASP A 247 -9.17 -2.28 15.95
C ASP A 247 -9.44 -1.10 15.00
N GLY A 248 -8.38 -0.38 14.58
CA GLY A 248 -8.51 0.82 13.72
C GLY A 248 -7.98 0.70 12.29
N ASP A 249 -7.19 -0.33 11.97
CA ASP A 249 -6.51 -0.46 10.67
C ASP A 249 -6.90 -1.75 9.92
N GLY A 250 -8.11 -2.24 10.19
CA GLY A 250 -8.75 -3.24 9.35
C GLY A 250 -9.36 -2.57 8.13
N ARG A 251 -9.36 -3.24 6.99
CA ARG A 251 -10.09 -2.86 5.76
C ARG A 251 -11.60 -2.69 5.95
N PHE A 252 -12.10 -2.98 7.15
CA PHE A 252 -13.48 -2.96 7.57
C PHE A 252 -13.64 -2.02 8.77
N PRO A 253 -14.78 -1.30 8.87
CA PRO A 253 -15.03 -0.38 9.98
C PRO A 253 -14.93 -1.10 11.34
N PRO A 254 -14.49 -0.38 12.40
CA PRO A 254 -14.31 -0.95 13.72
C PRO A 254 -15.61 -1.60 14.21
N LYS A 255 -15.48 -2.77 14.85
CA LYS A 255 -16.64 -3.52 15.36
C LYS A 255 -17.32 -2.70 16.45
N VAL A 256 -18.54 -2.26 16.17
CA VAL A 256 -19.38 -1.57 17.14
C VAL A 256 -19.82 -2.59 18.19
N GLN A 257 -19.49 -2.35 19.47
CA GLN A 257 -20.01 -3.15 20.57
C GLN A 257 -21.51 -2.85 20.73
N VAL A 258 -22.35 -3.76 20.23
CA VAL A 258 -23.83 -3.65 20.26
C VAL A 258 -24.40 -3.88 21.66
N VAL A 259 -23.59 -4.46 22.55
CA VAL A 259 -23.95 -4.75 23.95
C VAL A 259 -23.22 -3.75 24.84
N SER A 260 -23.97 -3.06 25.69
CA SER A 260 -23.38 -2.13 26.66
C SER A 260 -22.45 -2.89 27.60
N LYS A 261 -21.32 -2.30 27.99
CA LYS A 261 -20.40 -2.91 28.97
C LYS A 261 -21.09 -3.27 30.29
N TYR A 262 -22.26 -2.68 30.56
CA TYR A 262 -23.09 -2.91 31.73
C TYR A 262 -24.08 -4.10 31.60
N ASP A 263 -24.40 -4.58 30.40
CA ASP A 263 -25.36 -5.70 30.22
C ASP A 263 -24.84 -7.03 30.74
N ARG A 264 -23.51 -7.20 30.75
CA ARG A 264 -22.85 -8.44 31.22
C ARG A 264 -22.41 -8.36 32.67
N GLN A 265 -22.63 -7.22 33.33
CA GLN A 265 -22.24 -7.07 34.73
C GLN A 265 -23.34 -7.66 35.61
N ILE A 266 -23.04 -8.81 36.22
CA ILE A 266 -23.92 -9.43 37.22
C ILE A 266 -24.10 -8.44 38.37
N ASP A 267 -25.33 -7.94 38.52
CA ASP A 267 -25.68 -7.02 39.61
C ASP A 267 -25.47 -7.72 40.95
N ARG A 268 -24.51 -7.19 41.73
CA ARG A 268 -24.11 -7.70 43.05
C ARG A 268 -25.03 -7.25 44.19
N ARG A 269 -25.99 -6.36 43.92
CA ARG A 269 -26.95 -5.89 44.92
C ARG A 269 -27.92 -7.00 45.31
N ASN A 270 -28.29 -7.01 46.58
CA ASN A 270 -29.24 -7.97 47.12
C ASN A 270 -30.63 -7.77 46.49
N PHE A 271 -31.43 -8.84 46.44
CA PHE A 271 -32.76 -8.82 45.81
C PHE A 271 -33.64 -7.66 46.31
N LYS A 272 -33.59 -7.38 47.62
CA LYS A 272 -34.33 -6.28 48.26
C LYS A 272 -33.91 -4.90 47.73
N GLU A 273 -32.62 -4.67 47.52
CA GLU A 273 -32.08 -3.41 47.00
C GLU A 273 -32.38 -3.23 45.51
N ARG A 274 -32.28 -4.32 44.74
CA ARG A 274 -32.64 -4.32 43.31
C ARG A 274 -34.11 -3.98 43.12
N ARG A 275 -34.98 -4.54 43.97
CA ARG A 275 -36.42 -4.30 43.96
C ARG A 275 -36.77 -2.86 44.37
N GLN A 276 -36.08 -2.28 45.36
CA GLN A 276 -36.29 -0.89 45.79
C GLN A 276 -36.05 0.14 44.67
N VAL A 277 -35.09 -0.11 43.77
CA VAL A 277 -34.82 0.77 42.62
C VAL A 277 -36.03 0.86 41.70
N TYR A 278 -36.80 -0.23 41.53
CA TYR A 278 -37.98 -0.26 40.68
C TYR A 278 -39.28 0.09 41.43
N GLU A 279 -39.37 -0.15 42.74
CA GLU A 279 -40.53 0.22 43.56
C GLU A 279 -40.61 1.75 43.79
N ASN A 280 -39.48 2.43 43.99
CA ASN A 280 -39.49 3.89 44.21
C ASN A 280 -39.75 4.70 42.93
N LEU A 281 -39.40 4.15 41.76
CA LEU A 281 -39.70 4.78 40.46
C LEU A 281 -41.21 4.92 40.19
N THR A 282 -42.03 4.06 40.79
CA THR A 282 -43.49 4.15 40.69
C THR A 282 -44.07 5.23 41.61
N ARG A 283 -43.50 5.41 42.81
CA ARG A 283 -43.90 6.46 43.76
C ARG A 283 -43.54 7.87 43.30
N ASP A 284 -42.37 8.03 42.67
CA ASP A 284 -41.96 9.34 42.13
C ASP A 284 -42.84 9.75 40.93
N ARG A 285 -43.39 8.78 40.18
CA ARG A 285 -44.37 9.02 39.10
C ARG A 285 -45.76 9.41 39.63
N GLU A 286 -46.17 8.86 40.76
CA GLU A 286 -47.42 9.21 41.44
C GLU A 286 -47.34 10.59 42.11
N GLN A 287 -46.18 10.94 42.69
CA GLN A 287 -45.94 12.31 43.19
C GLN A 287 -45.90 13.36 42.07
N SER A 288 -45.36 13.01 40.88
CA SER A 288 -45.37 13.93 39.74
C SER A 288 -46.75 14.19 39.12
N HIS A 289 -47.74 13.33 39.35
CA HIS A 289 -49.12 13.53 38.89
C HIS A 289 -49.95 14.41 39.83
N PHE A 290 -49.51 14.61 41.09
CA PHE A 290 -50.22 15.43 42.08
C PHE A 290 -49.75 16.90 42.11
N ILE A 291 -48.69 17.25 41.37
CA ILE A 291 -48.13 18.62 41.29
C ILE A 291 -48.53 19.28 39.95
N CYS A 292 -49.81 19.15 39.56
CA CYS A 292 -50.42 19.99 38.52
C CYS A 292 -51.67 20.69 39.06
N THR A 293 -51.53 21.35 40.20
CA THR A 293 -52.42 22.47 40.58
C THR A 293 -51.53 23.64 40.95
N VAL A 294 -51.61 24.69 40.14
CA VAL A 294 -50.85 25.93 40.27
C VAL A 294 -51.37 26.72 41.48
N PRO A 295 -50.49 27.20 42.36
CA PRO A 295 -50.68 28.51 42.97
C PRO A 295 -49.64 29.49 42.43
N LYS A 296 -50.15 30.65 42.02
CA LYS A 296 -49.39 31.85 41.72
C LYS A 296 -48.61 32.28 42.96
N THR A 297 -47.34 32.62 42.78
CA THR A 297 -46.63 33.84 43.28
C THR A 297 -45.15 33.56 43.52
N GLY A 298 -44.31 34.56 43.21
CA GLY A 298 -43.08 34.81 43.94
C GLY A 298 -41.80 34.13 43.47
N THR A 299 -41.08 34.82 42.56
CA THR A 299 -39.64 35.16 42.67
C THR A 299 -38.57 34.13 43.06
N GLN A 300 -37.57 34.12 42.18
CA GLN A 300 -36.12 33.98 42.42
C GLN A 300 -35.56 32.56 42.65
N LEU A 301 -35.13 31.91 41.57
CA LEU A 301 -33.97 31.02 41.58
C LEU A 301 -33.11 31.25 40.33
N GLY A 302 -31.93 31.81 40.54
CA GLY A 302 -30.87 31.90 39.53
C GLY A 302 -30.19 30.54 39.36
N LEU A 303 -29.93 30.17 38.11
CA LEU A 303 -28.99 29.12 37.71
C LEU A 303 -28.06 29.66 36.61
N PRO A 304 -26.72 29.53 36.73
CA PRO A 304 -25.76 30.17 35.85
C PRO A 304 -25.40 29.25 34.67
N ILE A 305 -26.08 29.39 33.53
CA ILE A 305 -25.71 28.64 32.30
C ILE A 305 -25.41 29.57 31.11
N LEU A 306 -25.61 30.88 31.25
CA LEU A 306 -25.54 31.79 30.10
C LEU A 306 -24.17 32.34 29.64
N PRO A 307 -23.01 32.20 30.32
CA PRO A 307 -21.77 32.79 29.80
C PRO A 307 -21.04 31.92 28.76
N LEU A 308 -21.16 30.59 28.81
CA LEU A 308 -20.38 29.68 27.95
C LEU A 308 -20.90 29.60 26.50
N LEU A 309 -22.22 29.69 26.29
CA LEU A 309 -22.77 29.73 24.92
C LEU A 309 -22.52 31.08 24.21
N ARG A 310 -22.42 32.19 24.95
CA ARG A 310 -22.04 33.49 24.36
C ARG A 310 -20.58 33.50 23.89
N LEU A 311 -19.67 32.93 24.69
CA LEU A 311 -18.24 32.84 24.36
C LEU A 311 -17.94 31.96 23.13
N LEU A 312 -18.75 30.93 22.89
CA LEU A 312 -18.62 30.07 21.70
C LEU A 312 -19.10 30.77 20.42
N SER A 313 -20.19 31.55 20.50
CA SER A 313 -20.68 32.33 19.36
C SER A 313 -19.69 33.42 18.92
N GLU A 314 -19.11 34.16 19.87
CA GLU A 314 -18.20 35.26 19.57
C GLU A 314 -16.87 34.79 18.96
N LYS A 315 -16.34 33.66 19.43
CA LYS A 315 -15.10 33.08 18.88
C LYS A 315 -15.28 32.57 17.45
N ILE A 316 -16.44 31.97 17.14
CA ILE A 316 -16.76 31.51 15.79
C ILE A 316 -16.94 32.71 14.85
N GLN A 317 -17.61 33.78 15.30
CA GLN A 317 -17.78 35.01 14.52
C GLN A 317 -16.45 35.74 14.27
N ALA A 318 -15.56 35.80 15.26
CA ALA A 318 -14.23 36.39 15.09
C ALA A 318 -13.37 35.61 14.09
N PHE A 319 -13.45 34.27 14.11
CA PHE A 319 -12.71 33.42 13.17
C PHE A 319 -13.20 33.61 11.73
N LEU A 320 -14.52 33.70 11.51
CA LEU A 320 -15.10 33.94 10.18
C LEU A 320 -14.71 35.32 9.62
N LEU A 321 -14.69 36.37 10.46
CA LEU A 321 -14.29 37.72 10.05
C LEU A 321 -12.81 37.79 9.63
N VAL A 322 -11.92 37.10 10.35
CA VAL A 322 -10.49 37.02 9.97
C VAL A 322 -10.32 36.27 8.64
N LEU A 323 -11.10 35.21 8.42
CA LEU A 323 -11.03 34.41 7.20
C LEU A 323 -11.53 35.20 5.98
N LEU A 324 -12.64 35.95 6.12
CA LEU A 324 -13.16 36.86 5.10
C LEU A 324 -12.17 37.98 4.77
N HIS A 325 -11.50 38.55 5.78
CA HIS A 325 -10.49 39.59 5.57
C HIS A 325 -9.21 39.05 4.87
N GLN A 326 -8.76 37.84 5.21
CA GLN A 326 -7.64 37.17 4.55
C GLN A 326 -7.96 36.86 3.07
N LEU A 327 -9.19 36.42 2.77
CA LEU A 327 -9.63 36.17 1.40
C LEU A 327 -9.75 37.46 0.59
N GLY A 328 -10.29 38.54 1.20
CA GLY A 328 -10.36 39.87 0.58
C GLY A 328 -8.98 40.48 0.28
N ARG A 329 -8.00 40.30 1.16
CA ARG A 329 -6.62 40.75 0.92
C ARG A 329 -5.96 39.98 -0.22
N LYS A 330 -6.19 38.67 -0.33
CA LYS A 330 -5.63 37.83 -1.42
C LYS A 330 -6.21 38.20 -2.79
N THR A 331 -7.50 38.52 -2.87
CA THR A 331 -8.14 38.95 -4.13
C THR A 331 -7.72 40.38 -4.51
N ALA A 332 -7.57 41.29 -3.54
CA ALA A 332 -7.05 42.64 -3.77
C ALA A 332 -5.58 42.63 -4.23
N ILE A 333 -4.72 41.79 -3.65
CA ILE A 333 -3.32 41.63 -4.08
C ILE A 333 -3.24 41.07 -5.50
N ARG A 334 -4.11 40.11 -5.87
CA ARG A 334 -4.17 39.58 -7.25
C ARG A 334 -4.60 40.65 -8.25
N LYS A 335 -5.61 41.47 -7.94
CA LYS A 335 -6.04 42.60 -8.79
C LYS A 335 -4.97 43.69 -8.91
N ALA A 336 -4.32 44.06 -7.80
CA ALA A 336 -3.23 45.05 -7.81
C ALA A 336 -2.00 44.57 -8.61
N LYS A 337 -1.73 43.25 -8.64
CA LYS A 337 -0.65 42.66 -9.44
C LYS A 337 -0.98 42.59 -10.94
N GLN A 338 -2.26 42.46 -11.31
CA GLN A 338 -2.70 42.57 -12.71
C GLN A 338 -2.62 44.02 -13.23
N ILE A 339 -2.97 45.01 -12.40
CA ILE A 339 -2.94 46.44 -12.79
C ILE A 339 -1.50 46.97 -12.96
N LYS A 340 -0.51 46.40 -12.27
CA LYS A 340 0.92 46.74 -12.43
C LYS A 340 1.62 46.10 -13.64
N ASN A 341 0.96 45.15 -14.31
CA ASN A 341 1.50 44.44 -15.49
C ASN A 341 0.87 44.95 -16.81
N LEU A 342 0.06 46.00 -16.74
CA LEU A 342 -0.30 46.92 -17.83
C LEU A 342 0.56 48.17 -17.68
#